data_AF-A0A935XXM8-F1
#
_entry.id   AF-A0A935XXM8-F1
#
_cell.length_a   1.000
_cell.length_b   1.000
_cell.length_c   1.000
_cell.angle_alpha   90.00
_cell.angle_beta   90.00
_cell.angle_gamma   90.00
#
_symmetry.space_group_name_H-M   'P 1'
#
loop_
_entity.id
_entity.type
_entity.pdbx_description
1 polymer ?
#
loop_
_entity_poly.entity_id
_entity_poly.type
_entity_poly.pdbx_seq_one_letter_code
_entity_poly.pdbx_strand_id
1 'polypeptide(L)'
;MAAFAKARIFDPLGMSSTRFQENYGDLVKGRAYSYYRFRDAWRYSALSYSNTGATSLFTTVEDLARWDDNLTTGRVGGAAVQAAMLVRGKLNNGREIGYASGLVLGNHRGLPVQEHSGSDAGFRSHLLRLPAQKLSVLLLGNAADLATGQLARQVADIYLEGTPGLEPVRALPPEVELQARDLAPYLGDFEMRPGFVLTFTAERNQLMVQATGQPRFAMLAAAEDRFVVRNFEASVTFPRPVGNQPVETAMWQQGGRDLPLRRVVRQEPTAESLQACAGDYYSPELRTLYGLGVRNGKLFVRYPRGELELRPLAGDQFSAPFPLGVLAMRRNAAGACEGFAVTTGRVRNLLFQRVRLVTGP
;
A
#
# COMPACT_ATOMS: atom_id res chain seq x y z
N MET A 1 24.60 10.68 -1.50
CA MET A 1 24.42 9.20 -1.50
C MET A 1 24.61 8.59 -2.89
N ALA A 2 24.13 9.22 -3.97
CA ALA A 2 24.32 8.69 -5.32
C ALA A 2 25.79 8.47 -5.70
N ALA A 3 26.66 9.46 -5.43
CA ALA A 3 28.10 9.35 -5.69
C ALA A 3 28.75 8.18 -4.93
N PHE A 4 28.35 7.95 -3.68
CA PHE A 4 28.84 6.81 -2.89
C PHE A 4 28.39 5.48 -3.52
N ALA A 5 27.10 5.33 -3.83
CA ALA A 5 26.57 4.10 -4.42
C ALA A 5 27.22 3.82 -5.78
N LYS A 6 27.44 4.84 -6.61
CA LYS A 6 28.17 4.70 -7.86
C LYS A 6 29.58 4.17 -7.63
N ALA A 7 30.38 4.86 -6.82
CA ALA A 7 31.80 4.53 -6.64
C ALA A 7 32.03 3.23 -5.85
N ARG A 8 31.15 2.88 -4.91
CA ARG A 8 31.36 1.78 -3.96
C ARG A 8 30.52 0.55 -4.25
N ILE A 9 29.49 0.64 -5.09
CA ILE A 9 28.58 -0.45 -5.40
C ILE A 9 28.47 -0.66 -6.91
N PHE A 10 28.01 0.34 -7.66
CA PHE A 10 27.67 0.15 -9.07
C PHE A 10 28.92 -0.04 -9.95
N ASP A 11 29.93 0.81 -9.83
CA ASP A 11 31.16 0.69 -10.62
C ASP A 11 31.91 -0.61 -10.32
N PRO A 12 32.11 -1.04 -9.05
CA PRO A 12 32.74 -2.33 -8.75
C PRO A 12 31.97 -3.55 -9.25
N LEU A 13 30.65 -3.46 -9.38
CA LEU A 13 29.78 -4.52 -9.91
C LEU A 13 29.55 -4.43 -11.42
N GLY A 14 30.06 -3.38 -12.08
CA GLY A 14 29.85 -3.14 -13.51
C GLY A 14 28.41 -2.74 -13.85
N MET A 15 27.64 -2.19 -12.90
CA MET A 15 26.26 -1.76 -13.10
C MET A 15 26.18 -0.38 -13.79
N SER A 16 26.63 -0.31 -15.05
CA SER A 16 26.85 0.94 -15.79
C SER A 16 25.59 1.71 -16.19
N SER A 17 24.42 1.08 -16.14
CA SER A 17 23.11 1.65 -16.42
C SER A 17 22.29 1.90 -15.14
N THR A 18 22.89 1.70 -13.96
CA THR A 18 22.28 2.00 -12.67
C THR A 18 22.69 3.37 -12.14
N ARG A 19 21.69 4.16 -11.69
CA ARG A 19 21.93 5.44 -11.01
C ARG A 19 20.77 5.83 -10.11
N PHE A 20 21.08 6.53 -9.03
CA PHE A 20 20.07 7.32 -8.34
C PHE A 20 19.82 8.60 -9.13
N GLN A 21 18.55 8.87 -9.46
CA GLN A 21 18.12 10.16 -9.98
C GLN A 21 18.03 11.14 -8.82
N GLU A 22 18.92 12.15 -8.81
CA GLU A 22 18.92 13.19 -7.77
C GLU A 22 18.07 14.40 -8.17
N ASN A 23 17.86 14.63 -9.47
CA ASN A 23 16.94 15.64 -9.98
C ASN A 23 16.00 15.04 -11.02
N TYR A 24 14.70 14.95 -10.74
CA TYR A 24 13.72 14.27 -11.61
C TYR A 24 13.56 14.93 -12.99
N GLY A 25 13.98 16.19 -13.13
CA GLY A 25 13.98 16.92 -14.39
C GLY A 25 15.05 16.46 -15.38
N ASP A 26 16.11 15.77 -14.95
CA ASP A 26 17.19 15.40 -15.88
C ASP A 26 16.70 14.35 -16.89
N LEU A 27 17.12 14.54 -18.14
CA LEU A 27 16.86 13.58 -19.20
C LEU A 27 17.71 12.32 -19.00
N VAL A 28 17.04 11.17 -19.11
CA VAL A 28 17.66 9.86 -18.96
C VAL A 28 17.49 9.11 -20.25
N LYS A 29 18.61 8.89 -20.96
CA LYS A 29 18.60 8.14 -22.21
C LYS A 29 18.08 6.73 -21.96
N GLY A 30 17.14 6.27 -22.81
CA GLY A 30 16.56 4.93 -22.72
C GLY A 30 15.61 4.69 -21.54
N ARG A 31 15.20 5.74 -20.81
CA ARG A 31 14.23 5.61 -19.71
C ARG A 31 12.83 5.31 -20.24
N ALA A 32 12.23 4.23 -19.76
CA ALA A 32 10.82 3.94 -19.98
C ALA A 32 9.92 4.99 -19.28
N TYR A 33 8.76 5.29 -19.86
CA TYR A 33 7.71 6.03 -19.17
C TYR A 33 6.84 5.08 -18.35
N SER A 34 6.21 5.59 -17.29
CA SER A 34 5.28 4.82 -16.47
C SER A 34 3.83 5.19 -16.76
N TYR A 35 2.94 4.22 -16.61
CA TYR A 35 1.53 4.34 -17.00
C TYR A 35 0.61 3.81 -15.93
N TYR A 36 -0.61 4.37 -15.88
CA TYR A 36 -1.73 3.82 -15.13
C TYR A 36 -2.94 3.71 -16.06
N ARG A 37 -3.82 2.76 -15.76
CA ARG A 37 -5.06 2.58 -16.50
C ARG A 37 -6.15 3.46 -15.91
N PHE A 38 -6.78 4.28 -16.74
CA PHE A 38 -7.94 5.09 -16.37
C PHE A 38 -9.09 4.76 -17.32
N ARG A 39 -10.12 4.08 -16.80
CA ARG A 39 -11.14 3.43 -17.63
C ARG A 39 -10.47 2.48 -18.62
N ASP A 40 -10.75 2.62 -19.91
CA ASP A 40 -10.21 1.73 -20.95
C ASP A 40 -8.93 2.25 -21.61
N ALA A 41 -8.37 3.36 -21.13
CA ALA A 41 -7.19 4.00 -21.70
C ALA A 41 -5.99 4.01 -20.75
N TRP A 42 -4.79 3.90 -21.31
CA TRP A 42 -3.54 4.13 -20.59
C TRP A 42 -3.23 5.62 -20.53
N ARG A 43 -2.76 6.07 -19.37
CA ARG A 43 -2.31 7.45 -19.15
C ARG A 43 -0.91 7.46 -18.55
N TYR A 44 -0.11 8.43 -18.97
CA TYR A 44 1.20 8.68 -18.39
C TYR A 44 1.07 9.03 -16.91
N SER A 45 1.84 8.34 -16.06
CA SER A 45 2.02 8.66 -14.65
C SER A 45 3.37 9.36 -14.48
N ALA A 46 3.34 10.65 -14.18
CA ALA A 46 4.55 11.43 -13.99
C ALA A 46 5.24 11.07 -12.66
N LEU A 47 6.52 10.70 -12.73
CA LEU A 47 7.38 10.64 -11.55
C LEU A 47 8.03 12.00 -11.34
N SER A 48 7.50 12.77 -10.38
CA SER A 48 7.80 14.20 -10.22
C SER A 48 8.64 14.53 -8.97
N TYR A 49 9.47 13.59 -8.50
CA TYR A 49 10.33 13.78 -7.34
C TYR A 49 11.58 12.88 -7.41
N SER A 50 12.56 13.16 -6.56
CA SER A 50 13.83 12.43 -6.48
C SER A 50 14.28 12.27 -5.04
N ASN A 51 14.21 11.04 -4.53
CA ASN A 51 14.45 10.72 -3.13
C ASN A 51 15.45 9.55 -3.02
N THR A 52 16.73 9.88 -3.02
CA THR A 52 17.81 8.90 -2.85
C THR A 52 17.70 8.19 -1.49
N GLY A 53 17.89 6.87 -1.49
CA GLY A 53 17.79 6.01 -0.30
C GLY A 53 16.56 5.13 -0.33
N ALA A 54 15.36 5.74 -0.28
CA ALA A 54 14.11 4.99 -0.29
C ALA A 54 13.62 4.62 -1.71
N THR A 55 13.95 5.41 -2.73
CA THR A 55 13.49 5.22 -4.12
C THR A 55 14.45 5.90 -5.10
N SER A 56 13.98 6.19 -6.32
CA SER A 56 14.67 6.92 -7.39
C SER A 56 15.92 6.24 -7.95
N LEU A 57 16.12 4.96 -7.66
CA LEU A 57 17.10 4.13 -8.36
C LEU A 57 16.55 3.72 -9.72
N PHE A 58 17.19 4.19 -10.79
CA PHE A 58 16.95 3.73 -12.15
C PHE A 58 17.99 2.66 -12.48
N THR A 59 17.55 1.56 -13.07
CA THR A 59 18.39 0.41 -13.42
C THR A 59 17.79 -0.37 -14.58
N THR A 60 18.55 -1.32 -15.12
CA THR A 60 18.05 -2.35 -16.06
C THR A 60 18.03 -3.72 -15.39
N VAL A 61 17.48 -4.71 -16.09
CA VAL A 61 17.39 -6.09 -15.59
C VAL A 61 18.78 -6.74 -15.55
N GLU A 62 19.65 -6.41 -16.51
CA GLU A 62 21.04 -6.89 -16.59
C GLU A 62 21.88 -6.37 -15.43
N ASP A 63 21.74 -5.09 -15.08
CA ASP A 63 22.44 -4.54 -13.92
C ASP A 63 21.88 -5.08 -12.61
N LEU A 64 20.56 -5.28 -12.51
CA LEU A 64 19.96 -5.87 -11.33
C LEU A 64 20.37 -7.35 -11.15
N ALA A 65 20.64 -8.08 -12.24
CA ALA A 65 21.22 -9.42 -12.18
C ALA A 65 22.65 -9.42 -11.62
N ARG A 66 23.47 -8.38 -11.91
CA ARG A 66 24.80 -8.21 -11.28
C ARG A 66 24.69 -7.93 -9.78
N TRP A 67 23.69 -7.15 -9.38
CA TRP A 67 23.38 -6.95 -7.97
C TRP A 67 22.92 -8.25 -7.29
N ASP A 68 22.09 -9.04 -7.97
CA ASP A 68 21.64 -10.35 -7.49
C ASP A 68 22.80 -11.33 -7.28
N ASP A 69 23.75 -11.39 -8.21
CA ASP A 69 24.99 -12.17 -8.05
C ASP A 69 25.81 -11.69 -6.84
N ASN A 70 25.91 -10.38 -6.63
CA ASN A 70 26.59 -9.83 -5.45
C ASN A 70 25.95 -10.28 -4.13
N LEU A 71 24.63 -10.45 -4.07
CA LEU A 71 23.92 -10.97 -2.90
C LEU A 71 24.23 -12.47 -2.62
N THR A 72 24.94 -13.15 -3.53
CA THR A 72 25.49 -14.50 -3.31
C THR A 72 26.98 -14.45 -3.05
N THR A 73 27.73 -13.68 -3.85
CA THR A 73 29.21 -13.69 -3.83
C THR A 73 29.80 -12.77 -2.77
N GLY A 74 29.07 -11.74 -2.34
CA GLY A 74 29.57 -10.74 -1.40
C GLY A 74 30.72 -9.89 -1.94
N ARG A 75 30.89 -9.81 -3.28
CA ARG A 75 31.98 -9.05 -3.93
C ARG A 75 32.09 -7.62 -3.40
N VAL A 76 30.96 -6.96 -3.21
CA VAL A 76 30.83 -5.68 -2.50
C VAL A 76 30.19 -5.94 -1.14
N GLY A 77 30.82 -5.42 -0.09
CA GLY A 77 30.37 -5.54 1.30
C GLY A 77 30.91 -6.76 2.05
N GLY A 78 31.29 -7.82 1.34
CA GLY A 78 31.82 -9.05 1.95
C GLY A 78 30.78 -9.89 2.68
N ALA A 79 31.20 -11.07 3.14
CA ALA A 79 30.33 -12.05 3.81
C ALA A 79 29.64 -11.48 5.07
N ALA A 80 30.31 -10.60 5.81
CA ALA A 80 29.76 -10.00 7.03
C ALA A 80 28.53 -9.12 6.74
N VAL A 81 28.57 -8.28 5.70
CA VAL A 81 27.42 -7.47 5.29
C VAL A 81 26.29 -8.36 4.78
N GLN A 82 26.61 -9.38 3.97
CA GLN A 82 25.60 -10.31 3.47
C GLN A 82 24.88 -11.05 4.61
N ALA A 83 25.63 -11.56 5.60
CA ALA A 83 25.05 -12.19 6.77
C ALA A 83 24.16 -11.21 7.56
N ALA A 84 24.62 -9.98 7.79
CA ALA A 84 23.86 -8.95 8.50
C ALA A 84 22.57 -8.56 7.76
N MET A 85 22.57 -8.60 6.42
CA MET A 85 21.39 -8.31 5.61
C MET A 85 20.26 -9.35 5.78
N LEU A 86 20.58 -10.56 6.25
CA LEU A 86 19.63 -11.65 6.43
C LEU A 86 19.11 -11.79 7.87
N VAL A 87 19.60 -10.96 8.80
CA VAL A 87 19.13 -10.98 10.19
C VAL A 87 17.75 -10.34 10.29
N ARG A 88 16.75 -11.15 10.66
CA ARG A 88 15.37 -10.69 10.88
C ARG A 88 15.29 -9.68 12.03
N GLY A 89 14.49 -8.64 11.82
CA GLY A 89 14.14 -7.72 12.90
C GLY A 89 13.37 -8.42 14.02
N LYS A 90 13.52 -7.92 15.25
CA LYS A 90 12.76 -8.34 16.43
C LYS A 90 11.97 -7.16 16.99
N LEU A 91 10.70 -7.41 17.32
CA LEU A 91 9.85 -6.45 18.02
C LEU A 91 10.22 -6.41 19.52
N ASN A 92 9.76 -5.37 20.23
CA ASN A 92 10.00 -5.21 21.67
C ASN A 92 9.51 -6.38 22.53
N ASN A 93 8.59 -7.20 22.01
CA ASN A 93 8.10 -8.42 22.68
C ASN A 93 8.87 -9.69 22.27
N GLY A 94 10.02 -9.56 21.62
CA GLY A 94 10.86 -10.67 21.17
C GLY A 94 10.41 -11.36 19.89
N ARG A 95 9.22 -11.03 19.35
CA ARG A 95 8.71 -11.65 18.11
C ARG A 95 9.55 -11.22 16.91
N GLU A 96 10.04 -12.20 16.15
CA GLU A 96 10.70 -11.96 14.86
C GLU A 96 9.72 -11.53 13.77
N ILE A 97 10.17 -10.66 12.88
CA ILE A 97 9.41 -10.24 11.69
C ILE A 97 10.07 -10.77 10.43
N GLY A 98 9.29 -10.95 9.36
CA GLY A 98 9.77 -11.40 8.05
C GLY A 98 10.53 -10.32 7.26
N TYR A 99 11.18 -9.35 7.91
CA TYR A 99 11.95 -8.28 7.25
C TYR A 99 13.35 -8.19 7.83
N ALA A 100 14.35 -8.04 6.95
CA ALA A 100 15.76 -7.98 7.28
C ALA A 100 16.46 -6.97 6.36
N SER A 101 16.88 -5.82 6.89
CA SER A 101 17.78 -4.85 6.23
C SER A 101 17.51 -4.55 4.73
N GLY A 102 16.24 -4.39 4.33
CA GLY A 102 15.88 -4.13 2.93
C GLY A 102 15.39 -5.36 2.15
N LEU A 103 15.21 -6.50 2.82
CA LEU A 103 14.69 -7.74 2.26
C LEU A 103 13.48 -8.22 3.06
N VAL A 104 12.49 -8.74 2.35
CA VAL A 104 11.44 -9.57 2.91
C VAL A 104 11.93 -11.01 2.88
N LEU A 105 11.94 -11.68 4.03
CA LEU A 105 12.32 -13.08 4.18
C LEU A 105 11.05 -13.90 4.39
N GLY A 106 10.70 -14.71 3.40
CA GLY A 106 9.42 -15.40 3.33
C GLY A 106 9.55 -16.88 2.98
N ASN A 107 8.47 -17.42 2.46
CA ASN A 107 8.40 -18.78 1.94
C ASN A 107 7.64 -18.79 0.60
N HIS A 108 8.01 -19.69 -0.31
CA HIS A 108 7.30 -20.01 -1.54
C HIS A 108 7.30 -21.52 -1.73
N ARG A 109 6.13 -22.15 -1.64
CA ARG A 109 5.95 -23.61 -1.81
C ARG A 109 6.87 -24.45 -0.92
N GLY A 110 6.99 -24.08 0.35
CA GLY A 110 7.88 -24.72 1.31
C GLY A 110 9.33 -24.24 1.25
N LEU A 111 9.74 -23.48 0.22
CA LEU A 111 11.11 -23.00 0.06
C LEU A 111 11.33 -21.60 0.69
N PRO A 112 12.41 -21.37 1.44
CA PRO A 112 12.76 -20.03 1.92
C PRO A 112 13.07 -19.08 0.76
N VAL A 113 12.51 -17.87 0.81
CA VAL A 113 12.76 -16.84 -0.21
C VAL A 113 13.29 -15.55 0.38
N GLN A 114 14.10 -14.85 -0.42
CA GLN A 114 14.52 -13.48 -0.15
C GLN A 114 13.96 -12.61 -1.26
N GLU A 115 13.20 -11.57 -0.93
CA GLU A 115 12.52 -10.78 -1.95
C GLU A 115 12.38 -9.32 -1.57
N HIS A 116 12.15 -8.48 -2.57
CA HIS A 116 11.66 -7.12 -2.35
C HIS A 116 10.90 -6.63 -3.57
N SER A 117 9.80 -5.92 -3.32
CA SER A 117 8.99 -5.27 -4.35
C SER A 117 9.28 -3.77 -4.43
N GLY A 118 9.03 -3.16 -5.59
CA GLY A 118 9.05 -1.70 -5.75
C GLY A 118 7.78 -1.21 -6.45
N SER A 119 7.32 -0.02 -6.05
CA SER A 119 6.18 0.66 -6.65
C SER A 119 6.38 2.16 -6.55
N ASP A 120 6.52 2.83 -7.68
CA ASP A 120 6.62 4.29 -7.74
C ASP A 120 6.00 4.80 -9.03
N ALA A 121 5.13 5.83 -8.94
CA ALA A 121 4.21 6.20 -10.02
C ALA A 121 3.54 4.95 -10.64
N GLY A 122 3.68 4.76 -11.97
CA GLY A 122 3.23 3.55 -12.67
C GLY A 122 4.26 2.42 -12.74
N PHE A 123 5.48 2.59 -12.23
CA PHE A 123 6.50 1.54 -12.27
C PHE A 123 6.22 0.48 -11.19
N ARG A 124 6.49 -0.78 -11.54
CA ARG A 124 6.42 -1.94 -10.65
C ARG A 124 7.71 -2.75 -10.81
N SER A 125 8.27 -3.20 -9.70
CA SER A 125 9.42 -4.10 -9.73
C SER A 125 9.29 -5.20 -8.71
N HIS A 126 9.96 -6.32 -8.96
CA HIS A 126 10.09 -7.40 -8.02
C HIS A 126 11.40 -8.17 -8.26
N LEU A 127 12.13 -8.44 -7.18
CA LEU A 127 13.22 -9.40 -7.14
C LEU A 127 12.81 -10.51 -6.17
N LEU A 128 12.73 -11.73 -6.67
CA LEU A 128 12.50 -12.95 -5.90
C LEU A 128 13.73 -13.83 -6.01
N ARG A 129 14.33 -14.23 -4.88
CA ARG A 129 15.49 -15.12 -4.83
C ARG A 129 15.15 -16.39 -4.06
N LEU A 130 15.56 -17.52 -4.61
CA LEU A 130 15.58 -18.85 -4.00
C LEU A 130 17.04 -19.36 -3.99
N PRO A 131 17.87 -18.91 -3.04
CA PRO A 131 19.32 -19.15 -3.09
C PRO A 131 19.69 -20.63 -3.10
N ALA A 132 18.97 -21.47 -2.35
CA ALA A 132 19.21 -22.91 -2.30
C ALA A 132 18.96 -23.59 -3.66
N GLN A 133 18.07 -23.03 -4.47
CA GLN A 133 17.73 -23.49 -5.82
C GLN A 133 18.56 -22.79 -6.90
N LYS A 134 19.46 -21.86 -6.52
CA LYS A 134 20.23 -21.02 -7.44
C LYS A 134 19.35 -20.32 -8.49
N LEU A 135 18.16 -19.91 -8.06
CA LEU A 135 17.14 -19.31 -8.91
C LEU A 135 16.81 -17.90 -8.41
N SER A 136 16.80 -16.94 -9.34
CA SER A 136 16.31 -15.59 -9.11
C SER A 136 15.37 -15.18 -10.25
N VAL A 137 14.30 -14.48 -9.91
CA VAL A 137 13.33 -13.91 -10.87
C VAL A 137 13.28 -12.41 -10.68
N LEU A 138 13.58 -11.68 -11.75
CA LEU A 138 13.67 -10.23 -11.80
C LEU A 138 12.61 -9.69 -12.77
N LEU A 139 11.67 -8.90 -12.28
CA LEU A 139 10.65 -8.26 -13.11
C LEU A 139 10.68 -6.75 -12.92
N LEU A 140 10.78 -6.01 -14.03
CA LEU A 140 10.60 -4.57 -14.12
C LEU A 140 9.45 -4.29 -15.07
N GLY A 141 8.48 -3.50 -14.61
CA GLY A 141 7.30 -3.12 -15.38
C GLY A 141 6.97 -1.65 -15.22
N ASN A 142 6.26 -1.10 -16.20
CA ASN A 142 5.90 0.31 -16.27
C ASN A 142 4.39 0.55 -16.31
N ALA A 143 3.61 -0.45 -15.89
CA ALA A 143 2.16 -0.37 -15.76
C ALA A 143 1.75 -0.53 -14.27
N ALA A 144 0.96 0.41 -13.76
CA ALA A 144 0.59 0.50 -12.35
C ALA A 144 -0.22 -0.70 -11.82
N ASP A 145 -0.87 -1.43 -12.71
CA ASP A 145 -1.72 -2.60 -12.43
C ASP A 145 -0.97 -3.94 -12.57
N LEU A 146 0.32 -3.92 -12.91
CA LEU A 146 1.12 -5.13 -13.04
C LEU A 146 1.40 -5.78 -11.67
N ALA A 147 0.93 -7.01 -11.48
CA ALA A 147 1.15 -7.81 -10.28
C ALA A 147 2.52 -8.54 -10.32
N THR A 148 3.63 -7.79 -10.29
CA THR A 148 4.99 -8.33 -10.46
C THR A 148 5.36 -9.41 -9.46
N GLY A 149 4.90 -9.34 -8.20
CA GLY A 149 5.17 -10.39 -7.21
C GLY A 149 4.52 -11.73 -7.58
N GLN A 150 3.26 -11.72 -8.02
CA GLN A 150 2.57 -12.93 -8.46
C GLN A 150 3.21 -13.51 -9.72
N LEU A 151 3.50 -12.66 -10.71
CA LEU A 151 4.16 -13.08 -11.95
C LEU A 151 5.55 -13.67 -11.67
N ALA A 152 6.32 -13.09 -10.74
CA ALA A 152 7.63 -13.61 -10.37
C ALA A 152 7.55 -15.02 -9.78
N ARG A 153 6.54 -15.26 -8.92
CA ARG A 153 6.27 -16.59 -8.34
C ARG A 153 5.83 -17.60 -9.41
N GLN A 154 4.95 -17.21 -10.32
CA GLN A 154 4.53 -18.07 -11.43
C GLN A 154 5.69 -18.45 -12.35
N VAL A 155 6.59 -17.50 -12.64
CA VAL A 155 7.82 -17.82 -13.38
C VAL A 155 8.69 -18.78 -12.56
N ALA A 156 8.88 -18.54 -11.26
CA ALA A 156 9.64 -19.45 -10.41
C ALA A 156 9.03 -20.87 -10.41
N ASP A 157 7.71 -20.99 -10.38
CA ASP A 157 7.01 -22.28 -10.41
C ASP A 157 7.32 -23.12 -11.66
N ILE A 158 7.48 -22.47 -12.82
CA ILE A 158 7.89 -23.15 -14.05
C ILE A 158 9.29 -23.76 -13.90
N TYR A 159 10.23 -23.03 -13.30
CA TYR A 159 11.60 -23.53 -13.09
C TYR A 159 11.74 -24.52 -11.92
N LEU A 160 10.80 -24.49 -10.98
CA LEU A 160 10.77 -25.38 -9.82
C LEU A 160 10.02 -26.69 -10.10
N GLU A 161 9.36 -26.82 -11.25
CA GLU A 161 8.65 -28.05 -11.62
C GLU A 161 9.54 -29.30 -11.47
N GLY A 162 9.01 -30.34 -10.82
CA GLY A 162 9.75 -31.57 -10.52
C GLY A 162 10.66 -31.52 -9.28
N THR A 163 10.81 -30.38 -8.61
CA THR A 163 11.58 -30.31 -7.35
C THR A 163 10.86 -31.12 -6.25
N PRO A 164 11.54 -32.09 -5.60
CA PRO A 164 10.91 -32.89 -4.55
C PRO A 164 10.54 -32.05 -3.32
N GLY A 165 9.40 -32.39 -2.70
CA GLY A 165 8.97 -31.78 -1.44
C GLY A 165 8.40 -30.36 -1.55
N LEU A 166 8.18 -29.86 -2.77
CA LEU A 166 7.44 -28.61 -2.96
C LEU A 166 6.02 -28.74 -2.42
N GLU A 167 5.61 -27.77 -1.63
CA GLU A 167 4.20 -27.62 -1.31
C GLU A 167 3.41 -27.34 -2.61
N PRO A 168 2.17 -27.82 -2.72
CA PRO A 168 1.35 -27.58 -3.90
C PRO A 168 1.19 -26.08 -4.11
N VAL A 169 1.19 -25.65 -5.38
CA VAL A 169 0.77 -24.29 -5.72
C VAL A 169 -0.62 -24.11 -5.13
N ARG A 170 -0.79 -23.11 -4.27
CA ARG A 170 -2.09 -22.81 -3.70
C ARG A 170 -2.97 -22.30 -4.83
N ALA A 171 -3.79 -23.18 -5.40
CA ALA A 171 -4.74 -22.80 -6.42
C ALA A 171 -5.64 -21.69 -5.86
N LEU A 172 -5.82 -20.61 -6.63
CA LEU A 172 -6.94 -19.73 -6.36
C LEU A 172 -8.20 -20.59 -6.45
N PRO A 173 -9.11 -20.48 -5.49
CA PRO A 173 -10.39 -21.18 -5.58
C PRO A 173 -11.07 -20.82 -6.92
N PRO A 174 -11.80 -21.76 -7.54
CA PRO A 174 -12.55 -21.44 -8.75
C PRO A 174 -13.47 -20.25 -8.48
N GLU A 175 -13.59 -19.36 -9.47
CA GLU A 175 -14.49 -18.21 -9.37
C GLU A 175 -15.92 -18.71 -9.29
N VAL A 176 -16.62 -18.32 -8.22
CA VAL A 176 -18.06 -18.51 -8.12
C VAL A 176 -18.72 -17.31 -8.75
N GLU A 177 -19.61 -17.53 -9.72
CA GLU A 177 -20.41 -16.45 -10.28
C GLU A 177 -21.49 -16.02 -9.25
N LEU A 178 -21.38 -14.80 -8.74
CA LEU A 178 -22.35 -14.21 -7.81
C LEU A 178 -23.19 -13.16 -8.52
N GLN A 179 -24.46 -13.03 -8.14
CA GLN A 179 -25.26 -11.91 -8.59
C GLN A 179 -24.93 -10.68 -7.73
N ALA A 180 -24.97 -9.47 -8.31
CA ALA A 180 -24.72 -8.23 -7.56
C ALA A 180 -25.56 -8.09 -6.28
N ARG A 181 -26.80 -8.62 -6.30
CA ARG A 181 -27.71 -8.62 -5.14
C ARG A 181 -27.18 -9.43 -3.96
N ASP A 182 -26.43 -10.51 -4.22
CA ASP A 182 -25.91 -11.41 -3.20
C ASP A 182 -24.70 -10.77 -2.47
N LEU A 183 -24.11 -9.73 -3.06
CA LEU A 183 -23.03 -8.95 -2.44
C LEU A 183 -23.53 -7.90 -1.45
N ALA A 184 -24.82 -7.53 -1.51
CA ALA A 184 -25.37 -6.44 -0.70
C ALA A 184 -25.06 -6.55 0.81
N PRO A 185 -25.13 -7.75 1.44
CA PRO A 185 -24.78 -7.91 2.85
C PRO A 185 -23.31 -7.59 3.18
N TYR A 186 -22.40 -7.71 2.20
CA TYR A 186 -20.95 -7.53 2.39
C TYR A 186 -20.48 -6.12 2.10
N LEU A 187 -21.29 -5.29 1.43
CA LEU A 187 -20.91 -3.92 1.07
C LEU A 187 -20.83 -3.02 2.30
N GLY A 188 -19.89 -2.07 2.28
CA GLY A 188 -19.75 -1.04 3.32
C GLY A 188 -18.32 -0.88 3.82
N ASP A 189 -18.17 -0.12 4.89
CA ASP A 189 -16.89 0.19 5.50
C ASP A 189 -16.63 -0.72 6.70
N PHE A 190 -15.41 -1.24 6.80
CA PHE A 190 -14.97 -2.06 7.91
C PHE A 190 -13.64 -1.56 8.45
N GLU A 191 -13.60 -1.27 9.76
CA GLU A 191 -12.37 -0.88 10.44
C GLU A 191 -11.56 -2.12 10.78
N MET A 192 -10.30 -2.15 10.32
CA MET A 192 -9.33 -3.22 10.63
C MET A 192 -8.49 -2.86 11.88
N ARG A 193 -8.20 -1.58 12.03
CA ARG A 193 -7.49 -0.98 13.17
C ARG A 193 -7.80 0.52 13.20
N PRO A 194 -7.62 1.23 14.33
CA PRO A 194 -7.96 2.64 14.45
C PRO A 194 -7.45 3.48 13.27
N GLY A 195 -8.37 4.04 12.49
CA GLY A 195 -8.07 4.91 11.34
C GLY A 195 -7.63 4.19 10.06
N PHE A 196 -7.79 2.87 9.96
CA PHE A 196 -7.55 2.09 8.75
C PHE A 196 -8.78 1.24 8.40
N VAL A 197 -9.50 1.72 7.39
CA VAL A 197 -10.79 1.17 6.94
C VAL A 197 -10.61 0.49 5.59
N LEU A 198 -11.24 -0.67 5.44
CA LEU A 198 -11.48 -1.32 4.15
C LEU A 198 -12.92 -1.02 3.72
N THR A 199 -13.05 -0.37 2.57
CA THR A 199 -14.35 -0.12 1.94
C THR A 199 -14.60 -1.19 0.88
N PHE A 200 -15.69 -1.92 1.04
CA PHE A 200 -16.16 -2.91 0.07
C PHE A 200 -17.33 -2.34 -0.74
N THR A 201 -17.21 -2.38 -2.07
CA THR A 201 -18.24 -1.89 -3.00
C THR A 201 -18.51 -2.94 -4.08
N ALA A 202 -19.71 -2.96 -4.65
CA ALA A 202 -19.99 -3.75 -5.84
C ALA A 202 -19.71 -2.93 -7.10
N GLU A 203 -19.03 -3.53 -8.08
CA GLU A 203 -18.95 -3.03 -9.44
C GLU A 203 -19.39 -4.15 -10.39
N ARG A 204 -20.55 -3.99 -11.04
CA ARG A 204 -21.26 -5.07 -11.75
C ARG A 204 -21.54 -6.23 -10.77
N ASN A 205 -21.01 -7.42 -11.06
CA ASN A 205 -21.16 -8.63 -10.24
C ASN A 205 -19.90 -8.94 -9.41
N GLN A 206 -19.00 -7.97 -9.23
CA GLN A 206 -17.72 -8.19 -8.55
C GLN A 206 -17.59 -7.32 -7.30
N LEU A 207 -17.10 -7.93 -6.21
CA LEU A 207 -16.72 -7.20 -5.00
C LEU A 207 -15.38 -6.48 -5.24
N MET A 208 -15.34 -5.22 -4.88
CA MET A 208 -14.16 -4.38 -4.91
C MET A 208 -13.75 -4.05 -3.48
N VAL A 209 -12.45 -4.02 -3.20
CA VAL A 209 -11.91 -3.55 -1.92
C VAL A 209 -11.01 -2.34 -2.12
N GLN A 210 -11.18 -1.34 -1.26
CA GLN A 210 -10.29 -0.19 -1.18
C GLN A 210 -9.88 0.03 0.27
N ALA A 211 -8.59 -0.08 0.56
CA ALA A 211 -8.05 0.33 1.84
C ALA A 211 -7.82 1.85 1.88
N THR A 212 -7.98 2.46 3.06
CA THR A 212 -7.72 3.89 3.28
C THR A 212 -6.37 4.33 2.68
N GLY A 213 -6.39 5.29 1.75
CA GLY A 213 -5.20 5.85 1.11
C GLY A 213 -4.52 4.91 0.10
N GLN A 214 -5.15 3.81 -0.30
CA GLN A 214 -4.62 2.84 -1.26
C GLN A 214 -5.48 2.77 -2.53
N PRO A 215 -4.93 2.20 -3.63
CA PRO A 215 -5.73 1.85 -4.80
C PRO A 215 -6.85 0.87 -4.46
N ARG A 216 -7.87 0.86 -5.32
CA ARG A 216 -8.95 -0.13 -5.29
C ARG A 216 -8.53 -1.38 -6.07
N PHE A 217 -8.96 -2.55 -5.59
CA PHE A 217 -8.69 -3.84 -6.23
C PHE A 217 -9.98 -4.64 -6.38
N ALA A 218 -10.08 -5.38 -7.48
CA ALA A 218 -11.14 -6.35 -7.68
C ALA A 218 -10.87 -7.61 -6.86
N MET A 219 -11.93 -8.23 -6.36
CA MET A 219 -11.86 -9.47 -5.60
C MET A 219 -12.55 -10.60 -6.36
N LEU A 220 -11.89 -11.76 -6.35
CA LEU A 220 -12.41 -13.03 -6.83
C LEU A 220 -13.34 -13.62 -5.78
N ALA A 221 -14.58 -13.98 -6.14
CA ALA A 221 -15.42 -14.80 -5.27
C ALA A 221 -14.91 -16.24 -5.27
N ALA A 222 -14.34 -16.67 -4.16
CA ALA A 222 -13.82 -18.02 -3.94
C ALA A 222 -14.87 -18.98 -3.35
N ALA A 223 -15.85 -18.40 -2.67
CA ALA A 223 -17.07 -19.02 -2.15
C ALA A 223 -18.12 -17.90 -1.99
N GLU A 224 -19.34 -18.23 -1.56
CA GLU A 224 -20.39 -17.24 -1.29
C GLU A 224 -19.92 -16.17 -0.28
N ASP A 225 -19.15 -16.58 0.73
CA ASP A 225 -18.73 -15.76 1.86
C ASP A 225 -17.22 -15.46 1.87
N ARG A 226 -16.47 -15.89 0.85
CA ARG A 226 -15.01 -15.75 0.80
C ARG A 226 -14.54 -15.12 -0.51
N PHE A 227 -13.74 -14.07 -0.39
CA PHE A 227 -13.25 -13.31 -1.53
C PHE A 227 -11.73 -13.14 -1.48
N VAL A 228 -11.06 -13.19 -2.62
CA VAL A 228 -9.58 -13.18 -2.73
C VAL A 228 -9.11 -12.05 -3.64
N VAL A 229 -8.10 -11.29 -3.21
CA VAL A 229 -7.40 -10.33 -4.05
C VAL A 229 -6.24 -11.04 -4.75
N ARG A 230 -6.31 -11.16 -6.08
CA ARG A 230 -5.28 -11.85 -6.88
C ARG A 230 -3.91 -11.18 -6.77
N ASN A 231 -3.88 -9.85 -6.68
CA ASN A 231 -2.65 -9.06 -6.81
C ASN A 231 -1.65 -9.21 -5.65
N PHE A 232 -2.10 -9.56 -4.43
CA PHE A 232 -1.23 -9.58 -3.23
C PHE A 232 -1.65 -10.61 -2.17
N GLU A 233 -2.24 -11.73 -2.61
CA GLU A 233 -2.56 -12.90 -1.77
C GLU A 233 -3.25 -12.55 -0.45
N ALA A 234 -4.24 -11.67 -0.54
CA ALA A 234 -5.11 -11.38 0.58
C ALA A 234 -6.49 -11.98 0.34
N SER A 235 -7.18 -12.38 1.40
CA SER A 235 -8.58 -12.76 1.34
C SER A 235 -9.39 -12.10 2.44
N VAL A 236 -10.69 -12.00 2.22
CA VAL A 236 -11.66 -11.70 3.27
C VAL A 236 -12.65 -12.85 3.35
N THR A 237 -12.98 -13.25 4.57
CA THR A 237 -14.08 -14.18 4.83
C THR A 237 -15.12 -13.45 5.66
N PHE A 238 -16.36 -13.42 5.19
CA PHE A 238 -17.51 -12.86 5.90
C PHE A 238 -18.26 -13.99 6.63
N PRO A 239 -18.94 -13.71 7.74
CA PRO A 239 -19.97 -14.62 8.25
C PRO A 239 -21.10 -14.77 7.23
N ARG A 240 -21.78 -15.92 7.23
CA ARG A 240 -23.00 -16.09 6.43
C ARG A 240 -24.07 -15.08 6.91
N PRO A 241 -24.65 -14.29 6.00
CA PRO A 241 -25.66 -13.31 6.37
C PRO A 241 -26.99 -13.99 6.75
N VAL A 242 -27.73 -13.39 7.68
CA VAL A 242 -29.10 -13.81 8.02
C VAL A 242 -30.06 -13.06 7.08
N GLY A 243 -30.47 -13.71 5.99
CA GLY A 243 -31.21 -13.06 4.92
C GLY A 243 -30.38 -11.96 4.24
N ASN A 244 -30.96 -10.78 3.98
CA ASN A 244 -30.28 -9.63 3.37
C ASN A 244 -29.67 -8.64 4.39
N GLN A 245 -29.54 -9.05 5.67
CA GLN A 245 -28.97 -8.19 6.70
C GLN A 245 -27.46 -7.96 6.48
N PRO A 246 -26.95 -6.71 6.60
CA PRO A 246 -25.52 -6.43 6.50
C PRO A 246 -24.71 -7.17 7.58
N VAL A 247 -23.60 -7.80 7.19
CA VAL A 247 -22.74 -8.52 8.14
C VAL A 247 -21.93 -7.56 9.00
N GLU A 248 -21.90 -7.73 10.32
CA GLU A 248 -21.23 -6.79 11.23
C GLU A 248 -19.71 -6.97 11.34
N THR A 249 -19.21 -8.13 10.95
CA THR A 249 -17.78 -8.49 11.07
C THR A 249 -17.31 -9.18 9.81
N ALA A 250 -15.98 -9.24 9.66
CA ALA A 250 -15.32 -10.09 8.68
C ALA A 250 -13.91 -10.44 9.16
N MET A 251 -13.25 -11.36 8.48
CA MET A 251 -11.86 -11.74 8.76
C MET A 251 -11.00 -11.47 7.53
N TRP A 252 -10.08 -10.51 7.64
CA TRP A 252 -9.08 -10.25 6.61
C TRP A 252 -7.83 -11.10 6.84
N GLN A 253 -7.36 -11.76 5.80
CA GLN A 253 -6.25 -12.69 5.82
C GLN A 253 -5.17 -12.22 4.87
N GLN A 254 -3.98 -11.91 5.38
CA GLN A 254 -2.86 -11.47 4.57
C GLN A 254 -1.52 -11.77 5.23
N GLY A 255 -0.57 -12.32 4.47
CA GLY A 255 0.78 -12.62 4.98
C GLY A 255 0.77 -13.56 6.19
N GLY A 256 -0.14 -14.55 6.19
CA GLY A 256 -0.30 -15.52 7.29
C GLY A 256 -0.92 -14.95 8.56
N ARG A 257 -1.53 -13.76 8.50
CA ARG A 257 -2.19 -13.12 9.65
C ARG A 257 -3.68 -13.03 9.44
N ASP A 258 -4.42 -13.33 10.50
CA ASP A 258 -5.85 -13.03 10.64
C ASP A 258 -6.03 -11.65 11.28
N LEU A 259 -6.74 -10.76 10.59
CA LEU A 259 -7.01 -9.39 10.98
C LEU A 259 -8.53 -9.19 11.06
N PRO A 260 -9.11 -9.10 12.26
CA PRO A 260 -10.55 -8.94 12.41
C PRO A 260 -10.98 -7.58 11.87
N LEU A 261 -12.12 -7.58 11.20
CA LEU A 261 -12.78 -6.40 10.65
C LEU A 261 -14.10 -6.18 11.37
N ARG A 262 -14.40 -4.92 11.72
CA ARG A 262 -15.68 -4.53 12.29
C ARG A 262 -16.36 -3.51 11.39
N ARG A 263 -17.62 -3.75 11.04
CA ARG A 263 -18.43 -2.82 10.25
C ARG A 263 -18.52 -1.48 10.95
N VAL A 264 -18.28 -0.43 10.20
CA VAL A 264 -18.48 0.95 10.61
C VAL A 264 -19.93 1.32 10.29
N VAL A 265 -20.70 1.63 11.33
CA VAL A 265 -22.01 2.26 11.16
C VAL A 265 -21.78 3.75 10.97
N ARG A 266 -22.03 4.24 9.76
CA ARG A 266 -21.87 5.67 9.47
C ARG A 266 -22.92 6.45 10.24
N GLN A 267 -22.46 7.49 10.93
CA GLN A 267 -23.33 8.44 11.58
C GLN A 267 -23.26 9.74 10.79
N GLU A 268 -24.38 10.15 10.21
CA GLU A 268 -24.43 11.43 9.50
C GLU A 268 -24.43 12.58 10.53
N PRO A 269 -23.42 13.47 10.49
CA PRO A 269 -23.33 14.59 11.42
C PRO A 269 -24.38 15.65 11.08
N THR A 270 -24.87 16.37 12.10
CA THR A 270 -25.76 17.51 11.90
C THR A 270 -25.03 18.67 11.23
N ALA A 271 -25.78 19.54 10.53
CA ALA A 271 -25.20 20.73 9.91
C ALA A 271 -24.47 21.63 10.93
N GLU A 272 -25.03 21.77 12.14
CA GLU A 272 -24.43 22.51 13.25
C GLU A 272 -23.10 21.88 13.69
N SER A 273 -23.06 20.56 13.84
CA SER A 273 -21.86 19.81 14.21
C SER A 273 -20.75 19.96 13.18
N LEU A 274 -21.10 19.96 11.89
CA LEU A 274 -20.16 20.22 10.80
C LEU A 274 -19.66 21.66 10.82
N GLN A 275 -20.57 22.63 10.99
CA GLN A 275 -20.23 24.04 11.01
C GLN A 275 -19.29 24.37 12.18
N ALA A 276 -19.47 23.71 13.33
CA ALA A 276 -18.58 23.81 14.48
C ALA A 276 -17.14 23.36 14.20
N CYS A 277 -16.90 22.58 13.14
CA CYS A 277 -15.57 22.19 12.67
C CYS A 277 -14.98 23.13 11.59
N ALA A 278 -15.75 24.05 11.01
CA ALA A 278 -15.22 24.97 10.01
C ALA A 278 -14.17 25.91 10.62
N GLY A 279 -13.05 26.12 9.93
CA GLY A 279 -11.95 26.98 10.37
C GLY A 279 -10.58 26.54 9.88
N ASP A 280 -9.53 27.24 10.33
CA ASP A 280 -8.15 26.93 9.97
C ASP A 280 -7.44 26.17 11.10
N TYR A 281 -6.57 25.25 10.69
CA TYR A 281 -5.87 24.35 11.59
C TYR A 281 -4.41 24.22 11.20
N TYR A 282 -3.52 24.26 12.19
CA TYR A 282 -2.09 24.21 12.00
C TYR A 282 -1.50 22.93 12.60
N SER A 283 -0.58 22.30 11.86
CA SER A 283 0.26 21.22 12.40
C SER A 283 1.67 21.78 12.66
N PRO A 284 2.14 21.87 13.92
CA PRO A 284 3.50 22.27 14.23
C PRO A 284 4.56 21.32 13.67
N GLU A 285 4.25 20.03 13.59
CA GLU A 285 5.14 18.99 13.08
C GLU A 285 5.42 19.16 11.59
N LEU A 286 4.37 19.39 10.78
CA LEU A 286 4.52 19.63 9.34
C LEU A 286 4.75 21.10 8.98
N ARG A 287 4.56 22.02 9.92
CA ARG A 287 4.55 23.47 9.70
C ARG A 287 3.63 23.87 8.56
N THR A 288 2.40 23.36 8.57
CA THR A 288 1.43 23.56 7.48
C THR A 288 0.02 23.84 8.00
N LEU A 289 -0.75 24.57 7.19
CA LEU A 289 -2.13 24.98 7.47
C LEU A 289 -3.12 24.21 6.61
N TYR A 290 -4.14 23.64 7.25
CA TYR A 290 -5.27 22.98 6.61
C TYR A 290 -6.54 23.72 7.01
N GLY A 291 -7.44 23.95 6.06
CA GLY A 291 -8.74 24.57 6.31
C GLY A 291 -9.85 23.52 6.26
N LEU A 292 -10.80 23.57 7.19
CA LEU A 292 -12.05 22.83 7.09
C LEU A 292 -13.18 23.78 6.72
N GLY A 293 -13.99 23.40 5.74
CA GLY A 293 -15.14 24.17 5.27
C GLY A 293 -16.36 23.30 5.04
N VAL A 294 -17.55 23.88 5.20
CA VAL A 294 -18.83 23.18 4.97
C VAL A 294 -19.47 23.72 3.70
N ARG A 295 -19.88 22.82 2.80
CA ARG A 295 -20.66 23.17 1.60
C ARG A 295 -21.71 22.09 1.36
N ASN A 296 -22.95 22.48 1.11
CA ASN A 296 -24.08 21.57 0.83
C ASN A 296 -24.21 20.44 1.87
N GLY A 297 -24.06 20.75 3.17
CA GLY A 297 -24.16 19.77 4.24
C GLY A 297 -22.98 18.79 4.32
N LYS A 298 -21.88 19.03 3.60
CA LYS A 298 -20.68 18.18 3.59
C LYS A 298 -19.46 18.94 4.07
N LEU A 299 -18.56 18.23 4.75
CA LEU A 299 -17.29 18.78 5.20
C LEU A 299 -16.22 18.58 4.12
N PHE A 300 -15.39 19.60 3.91
CA PHE A 300 -14.27 19.58 3.00
C PHE A 300 -13.00 19.97 3.75
N VAL A 301 -11.89 19.35 3.38
CA VAL A 301 -10.56 19.76 3.83
C VAL A 301 -9.77 20.37 2.67
N ARG A 302 -9.34 21.60 2.86
CA ARG A 302 -8.41 22.32 1.99
C ARG A 302 -7.00 22.15 2.54
N TYR A 303 -6.08 21.73 1.70
CA TYR A 303 -4.68 21.48 2.02
C TYR A 303 -3.79 21.98 0.85
N PRO A 304 -2.45 22.04 0.99
CA PRO A 304 -1.60 22.70 -0.01
C PRO A 304 -1.70 22.19 -1.46
N ARG A 305 -2.21 20.97 -1.69
CA ARG A 305 -2.36 20.39 -3.04
C ARG A 305 -3.80 20.37 -3.56
N GLY A 306 -4.75 21.00 -2.86
CA GLY A 306 -6.13 21.12 -3.30
C GLY A 306 -7.14 20.94 -2.17
N GLU A 307 -8.28 20.38 -2.51
CA GLU A 307 -9.42 20.23 -1.59
C GLU A 307 -10.06 18.85 -1.77
N LEU A 308 -10.48 18.23 -0.67
CA LEU A 308 -11.08 16.90 -0.64
C LEU A 308 -12.40 16.92 0.13
N GLU A 309 -13.41 16.21 -0.38
CA GLU A 309 -14.62 15.90 0.37
C GLU A 309 -14.29 14.87 1.47
N LEU A 310 -14.77 15.15 2.68
CA LEU A 310 -14.69 14.27 3.83
C LEU A 310 -15.99 13.48 3.96
N ARG A 311 -15.89 12.15 3.98
CA ARG A 311 -17.05 11.27 4.14
C ARG A 311 -17.19 10.82 5.59
N PRO A 312 -18.33 11.01 6.25
CA PRO A 312 -18.52 10.63 7.64
C PRO A 312 -18.30 9.13 7.86
N LEU A 313 -17.71 8.80 9.01
CA LEU A 313 -17.61 7.46 9.56
C LEU A 313 -18.40 7.39 10.88
N ALA A 314 -18.05 6.48 11.79
CA ALA A 314 -18.65 6.43 13.12
C ALA A 314 -18.05 7.51 14.03
N GLY A 315 -18.90 8.15 14.85
CA GLY A 315 -18.50 9.23 15.75
C GLY A 315 -17.91 10.43 15.00
N ASP A 316 -16.90 11.07 15.60
CA ASP A 316 -16.26 12.27 15.05
C ASP A 316 -15.17 11.97 14.01
N GLN A 317 -15.30 10.87 13.27
CA GLN A 317 -14.32 10.43 12.27
C GLN A 317 -14.83 10.64 10.85
N PHE A 318 -13.91 10.98 9.96
CA PHE A 318 -14.18 11.17 8.54
C PHE A 318 -13.11 10.45 7.72
N SER A 319 -13.50 9.83 6.62
CA SER A 319 -12.58 9.32 5.60
C SER A 319 -12.34 10.34 4.50
N ALA A 320 -11.12 10.34 3.97
CA ALA A 320 -10.67 11.17 2.87
C ALA A 320 -9.87 10.33 1.87
N PRO A 321 -9.94 10.64 0.56
CA PRO A 321 -9.05 10.05 -0.43
C PRO A 321 -7.56 10.32 -0.13
N PHE A 322 -6.66 9.56 -0.77
CA PHE A 322 -5.23 9.86 -0.80
C PHE A 322 -5.02 11.34 -1.24
N PRO A 323 -4.09 12.09 -0.62
CA PRO A 323 -3.02 11.66 0.29
C PRO A 323 -3.42 11.56 1.76
N LEU A 324 -4.67 11.90 2.08
CA LEU A 324 -5.19 11.77 3.43
C LEU A 324 -5.70 10.35 3.67
N GLY A 325 -6.28 10.13 4.84
CA GLY A 325 -6.85 8.86 5.23
C GLY A 325 -8.06 9.10 6.12
N VAL A 326 -7.94 8.77 7.39
CA VAL A 326 -8.96 9.09 8.40
C VAL A 326 -8.58 10.37 9.13
N LEU A 327 -9.55 11.28 9.26
CA LEU A 327 -9.48 12.46 10.11
C LEU A 327 -10.38 12.22 11.32
N ALA A 328 -9.81 12.24 12.52
CA ALA A 328 -10.58 12.18 13.77
C ALA A 328 -10.66 13.59 14.36
N MET A 329 -11.87 14.18 14.38
CA MET A 329 -12.11 15.49 14.97
C MET A 329 -11.96 15.42 16.49
N ARG A 330 -11.43 16.50 17.07
CA ARG A 330 -11.32 16.69 18.51
C ARG A 330 -12.19 17.87 18.90
N ARG A 331 -13.17 17.64 19.76
CA ARG A 331 -14.10 18.66 20.24
C ARG A 331 -13.84 19.01 21.69
N ASN A 332 -14.11 20.26 22.04
CA ASN A 332 -14.20 20.69 23.42
C ASN A 332 -15.58 20.36 24.03
N ALA A 333 -15.75 20.66 25.33
CA ALA A 333 -17.01 20.40 26.05
C ALA A 333 -18.24 21.14 25.48
N ALA A 334 -18.02 22.24 24.73
CA ALA A 334 -19.08 22.99 24.06
C ALA A 334 -19.42 22.45 22.66
N GLY A 335 -18.79 21.34 22.23
CA GLY A 335 -19.00 20.72 20.92
C GLY A 335 -18.26 21.39 19.75
N ALA A 336 -17.46 22.44 20.02
CA ALA A 336 -16.63 23.09 19.01
C ALA A 336 -15.35 22.29 18.75
N CYS A 337 -14.98 22.13 17.47
CA CYS A 337 -13.80 21.34 17.12
C CYS A 337 -12.52 22.14 17.41
N GLU A 338 -11.71 21.74 18.38
CA GLU A 338 -10.44 22.40 18.72
C GLU A 338 -9.26 21.89 17.89
N GLY A 339 -9.44 20.79 17.16
CA GLY A 339 -8.42 20.20 16.33
C GLY A 339 -8.90 18.94 15.62
N PHE A 340 -7.98 18.29 14.91
CA PHE A 340 -8.18 16.94 14.40
C PHE A 340 -6.85 16.20 14.29
N ALA A 341 -6.93 14.88 14.18
CA ALA A 341 -5.78 14.01 13.94
C ALA A 341 -5.94 13.30 12.58
N VAL A 342 -4.88 13.27 11.78
CA VAL A 342 -4.84 12.54 10.51
C VAL A 342 -4.10 11.22 10.71
N THR A 343 -4.76 10.12 10.33
CA THR A 343 -4.16 8.79 10.29
C THR A 343 -4.29 8.22 8.87
N THR A 344 -3.22 7.62 8.38
CA THR A 344 -3.15 6.91 7.10
C THR A 344 -2.53 5.53 7.33
N GLY A 345 -2.34 4.75 6.25
CA GLY A 345 -1.56 3.52 6.34
C GLY A 345 -0.08 3.72 6.74
N ARG A 346 0.45 4.95 6.64
CA ARG A 346 1.88 5.27 6.83
C ARG A 346 2.18 6.29 7.94
N VAL A 347 1.17 7.05 8.37
CA VAL A 347 1.28 8.10 9.39
C VAL A 347 0.15 7.90 10.39
N ARG A 348 0.40 8.06 11.69
CA ARG A 348 -0.64 7.88 12.72
C ARG A 348 -0.75 9.11 13.59
N ASN A 349 -1.98 9.56 13.81
CA ASN A 349 -2.33 10.64 14.72
C ASN A 349 -1.58 11.95 14.49
N LEU A 350 -1.32 12.33 13.23
CA LEU A 350 -0.72 13.61 12.92
C LEU A 350 -1.67 14.74 13.33
N LEU A 351 -1.27 15.56 14.30
CA LEU A 351 -2.15 16.54 14.93
C LEU A 351 -2.20 17.86 14.17
N PHE A 352 -3.42 18.39 14.10
CA PHE A 352 -3.76 19.72 13.61
C PHE A 352 -4.60 20.42 14.69
N GLN A 353 -4.18 21.61 15.11
CA GLN A 353 -4.83 22.41 16.15
C GLN A 353 -5.51 23.62 15.52
N ARG A 354 -6.72 23.95 15.98
CA ARG A 354 -7.42 25.14 15.49
C ARG A 354 -6.59 26.38 15.78
N VAL A 355 -6.46 27.23 14.77
CA VAL A 355 -5.80 28.54 14.88
C VAL A 355 -6.73 29.62 14.35
N ARG A 356 -6.46 30.86 14.75
CA ARG A 356 -7.02 32.03 14.09
C ARG A 356 -5.89 32.66 13.28
N LEU A 357 -6.07 32.71 11.96
CA LEU A 357 -5.17 33.47 11.12
C LEU A 357 -5.44 34.95 11.39
N VAL A 358 -4.43 35.65 11.90
CA VAL A 358 -4.46 37.11 11.98
C VAL A 358 -4.02 37.61 10.61
N THR A 359 -4.95 38.15 9.83
CA THR A 359 -4.57 38.91 8.64
C THR A 359 -3.83 40.16 9.13
N GLY A 360 -2.56 40.29 8.74
CA GLY A 360 -1.78 41.49 9.04
C GLY A 360 -2.45 42.75 8.47
N PRO A 361 -2.08 43.93 8.99
CA PRO A 361 -2.62 45.21 8.55
C PRO A 361 -2.41 45.48 7.06
#